data_AF-A0A151EFM3-F1
#
_entry.id   AF-A0A151EFM3-F1
#
_cell.length_a   1.000
_cell.length_b   1.000
_cell.length_c   1.000
_cell.angle_alpha   90.00
_cell.angle_beta   90.00
_cell.angle_gamma   90.00
#
_symmetry.space_group_name_H-M   'P 1'
#
loop_
_entity.id
_entity.type
_entity.pdbx_description
1 polymer ?
#
loop_
_entity_poly.entity_id
_entity_poly.type
_entity_poly.pdbx_seq_one_letter_code
_entity_poly.pdbx_strand_id
1 'polypeptide(L)'
;MTDDSKISMNEELRKWMEESKEVIRRSNEKKGKSKTPKGKCQICGKKTAEAVCLKCDKSVCKSCYFKLIGICKKCVPPEIAGKWDGSKPDWEKQLGVEWVD
;
A
#
# COMPACT_ATOMS: atom_id res chain seq x y z
N MET A 1 10.81 -6.78 39.35
CA MET A 1 10.34 -5.40 39.14
C MET A 1 11.42 -4.73 38.33
N THR A 2 11.23 -4.59 37.02
CA THR A 2 12.26 -4.03 36.12
C THR A 2 12.12 -2.52 36.09
N ASP A 3 13.15 -1.88 36.63
CA ASP A 3 13.38 -0.44 36.70
C ASP A 3 13.10 0.27 35.37
N ASP A 4 12.21 1.25 35.47
CA ASP A 4 11.90 2.27 34.49
C ASP A 4 13.19 2.96 34.01
N SER A 5 13.62 2.64 32.78
CA SER A 5 14.66 3.39 32.09
C SER A 5 14.13 4.80 31.85
N LYS A 6 14.47 5.70 32.77
CA LYS A 6 14.25 7.14 32.67
C LYS A 6 15.14 7.66 31.54
N ILE A 7 14.65 7.56 30.30
CA ILE A 7 15.29 8.13 29.12
C ILE A 7 15.39 9.64 29.36
N SER A 8 16.58 10.12 29.67
CA SER A 8 16.87 11.54 29.84
C SER A 8 16.76 12.22 28.47
N MET A 9 15.54 12.65 28.12
CA MET A 9 15.30 13.38 26.88
C MET A 9 15.99 14.74 26.94
N ASN A 10 16.89 14.98 25.99
CA ASN A 10 17.57 16.26 25.82
C ASN A 10 16.54 17.40 25.65
N GLU A 11 16.83 18.57 26.22
CA GLU A 11 15.94 19.74 26.19
C GLU A 11 15.60 20.21 24.77
N GLU A 12 16.54 20.11 23.83
CA GLU A 12 16.32 20.42 22.41
C GLU A 12 15.33 19.46 21.76
N LEU A 13 15.40 18.17 22.12
CA LEU A 13 14.47 17.17 21.62
C LEU A 13 13.04 17.42 22.13
N ARG A 14 12.91 17.86 23.39
CA ARG A 14 11.60 18.26 23.96
C ARG A 14 11.02 19.47 23.26
N LYS A 15 11.83 20.50 23.00
CA LYS A 15 11.41 21.70 22.24
C LYS A 15 10.97 21.33 20.83
N TRP A 16 11.76 20.54 20.12
CA TRP A 16 11.43 20.08 18.77
C TRP A 16 10.11 19.27 18.72
N MET A 17 9.85 18.43 19.72
CA MET A 17 8.58 17.68 19.82
C MET A 17 7.37 18.58 20.07
N GLU A 18 7.52 19.64 20.88
CA GLU A 18 6.45 20.61 21.16
C GLU A 18 6.14 21.46 19.92
N GLU A 19 7.17 21.93 19.21
CA GLU A 19 7.03 22.72 17.98
C GLU A 19 6.44 21.88 16.84
N SER A 20 6.84 20.61 16.74
CA SER A 20 6.38 19.69 15.71
C SER A 20 5.02 19.06 15.98
N LYS A 21 4.46 19.28 17.18
CA LYS A 21 3.23 18.63 17.66
C LYS A 21 2.03 18.88 16.74
N GLU A 22 1.88 20.10 16.27
CA GLU A 22 0.81 20.50 15.34
C GLU A 22 0.98 19.86 13.94
N VAL A 23 2.23 19.71 13.48
CA VAL A 23 2.54 19.05 12.20
C VAL A 23 2.25 17.55 12.29
N ILE A 24 2.59 16.93 13.43
CA ILE A 24 2.27 15.53 13.73
C ILE A 24 0.75 15.34 13.83
N ARG A 25 0.03 16.26 14.49
CA ARG A 25 -1.44 16.24 14.63
C ARG A 25 -2.13 16.26 13.26
N ARG A 26 -1.78 17.23 12.41
CA ARG A 26 -2.33 17.34 11.04
C ARG A 26 -2.01 16.13 10.17
N SER A 27 -0.84 15.51 10.36
CA SER A 27 -0.46 14.29 9.65
C SER A 27 -1.29 13.08 10.09
N ASN A 28 -1.63 12.99 11.38
CA ASN A 28 -2.49 11.93 11.91
C ASN A 28 -3.96 12.11 11.53
N GLU A 29 -4.49 13.33 11.48
CA GLU A 29 -5.86 13.59 11.03
C GLU A 29 -6.08 13.16 9.56
N LYS A 30 -5.06 13.32 8.71
CA LYS A 30 -5.09 12.84 7.32
C LYS A 30 -5.00 11.31 7.19
N LYS A 31 -4.44 10.61 8.19
CA LYS A 31 -4.39 9.14 8.25
C LYS A 31 -5.70 8.51 8.76
N GLY A 32 -6.63 9.30 9.29
CA GLY A 32 -7.78 8.83 10.09
C GLY A 32 -9.02 8.34 9.34
N LYS A 33 -9.08 8.34 8.01
CA LYS A 33 -10.18 7.72 7.27
C LYS A 33 -9.70 6.41 6.64
N SER A 34 -9.49 5.39 7.46
CA SER A 34 -9.33 4.02 6.97
C SER A 34 -10.60 3.64 6.22
N LYS A 35 -10.54 3.66 4.88
CA LYS A 35 -11.67 3.28 4.04
C LYS A 35 -11.92 1.80 4.26
N THR A 36 -13.04 1.46 4.90
CA THR A 36 -13.42 0.06 5.11
C THR A 36 -13.81 -0.54 3.75
N PRO A 37 -13.18 -1.65 3.32
CA PRO A 37 -13.58 -2.34 2.11
C PRO A 37 -15.01 -2.88 2.27
N LYS A 38 -15.86 -2.70 1.26
CA LYS A 38 -17.26 -3.17 1.29
C LYS A 38 -17.57 -4.03 0.07
N GLY A 39 -18.39 -5.05 0.27
CA GLY A 39 -18.95 -5.89 -0.80
C GLY A 39 -17.94 -6.82 -1.48
N LYS A 40 -18.17 -7.09 -2.77
CA LYS A 40 -17.29 -7.94 -3.59
C LYS A 40 -16.16 -7.12 -4.21
N CYS A 41 -15.08 -7.81 -4.56
CA CYS A 41 -13.93 -7.23 -5.25
C CYS A 41 -14.37 -6.56 -6.56
N GLN A 42 -14.10 -5.26 -6.68
CA GLN A 42 -14.43 -4.47 -7.86
C GLN A 42 -13.50 -4.73 -9.07
N ILE A 43 -12.53 -5.64 -8.94
CA ILE A 43 -11.68 -6.10 -10.05
C ILE A 43 -12.18 -7.41 -10.63
N CYS A 44 -12.34 -8.44 -9.80
CA CYS A 44 -12.69 -9.77 -10.28
C CYS A 44 -14.16 -10.14 -10.08
N GLY A 45 -14.91 -9.44 -9.22
CA GLY A 45 -16.32 -9.72 -8.91
C GLY A 45 -16.59 -11.03 -8.17
N LYS A 46 -15.59 -11.93 -8.05
CA LYS A 46 -15.75 -13.29 -7.52
C LYS A 46 -15.60 -13.37 -5.99
N LYS A 47 -14.60 -12.68 -5.44
CA LYS A 47 -14.21 -12.77 -4.01
C LYS A 47 -14.67 -11.54 -3.24
N THR A 48 -14.86 -11.67 -1.93
CA THR A 48 -15.12 -10.55 -1.01
C THR A 48 -13.96 -9.56 -1.01
N ALA A 49 -14.25 -8.27 -0.93
CA ALA A 49 -13.23 -7.24 -0.81
C ALA A 49 -12.65 -7.21 0.61
N GLU A 50 -11.33 -7.13 0.71
CA GLU A 50 -10.58 -7.17 1.98
C GLU A 50 -9.65 -5.95 2.14
N ALA A 51 -9.43 -5.17 1.07
CA ALA A 51 -8.59 -3.98 1.07
C ALA A 51 -9.16 -2.90 0.15
N VAL A 52 -8.77 -1.65 0.36
CA VAL A 52 -9.08 -0.51 -0.52
C VAL A 52 -7.79 -0.03 -1.19
N CYS A 53 -7.81 0.09 -2.51
CA CYS A 53 -6.67 0.61 -3.27
C CYS A 53 -6.40 2.08 -2.92
N LEU A 54 -5.17 2.41 -2.52
CA LEU A 54 -4.78 3.78 -2.18
C LEU A 54 -4.82 4.75 -3.38
N LYS A 55 -4.72 4.23 -4.61
CA LYS A 55 -4.68 5.06 -5.84
C LYS A 55 -6.06 5.30 -6.46
N CYS A 56 -6.96 4.31 -6.43
CA CYS A 56 -8.25 4.40 -7.13
C CYS A 56 -9.46 4.13 -6.23
N ASP A 57 -9.25 3.95 -4.93
CA ASP A 57 -10.27 3.75 -3.91
C ASP A 57 -11.21 2.55 -4.10
N LYS A 58 -10.87 1.65 -5.03
CA LYS A 58 -11.63 0.43 -5.25
C LYS A 58 -11.43 -0.57 -4.12
N SER A 59 -12.53 -1.15 -3.66
CA SER A 59 -12.56 -2.30 -2.75
C SER A 59 -12.18 -3.57 -3.50
N VAL A 60 -11.11 -4.24 -3.07
CA VAL A 60 -10.48 -5.36 -3.79
C VAL A 60 -10.16 -6.53 -2.85
N CYS A 61 -10.19 -7.75 -3.38
CA CYS A 61 -9.79 -8.95 -2.64
C CYS A 61 -8.26 -9.07 -2.56
N LYS A 62 -7.76 -9.90 -1.64
CA LYS A 62 -6.31 -10.17 -1.46
C LYS A 62 -5.58 -10.50 -2.77
N SER A 63 -6.17 -11.30 -3.65
CA SER A 63 -5.50 -11.70 -4.91
C SER A 63 -5.41 -10.58 -5.96
N CYS A 64 -6.21 -9.52 -5.83
CA CYS A 64 -6.20 -8.38 -6.76
C CYS A 64 -5.50 -7.15 -6.15
N TYR A 65 -4.87 -7.30 -4.98
CA TYR A 65 -4.27 -6.24 -4.19
C TYR A 65 -2.81 -6.56 -3.87
N PHE A 66 -1.92 -5.60 -4.13
CA PHE A 66 -0.53 -5.69 -3.75
C PHE A 66 -0.35 -5.08 -2.36
N LYS A 67 -0.26 -5.94 -1.33
CA LYS A 67 -0.18 -5.51 0.07
C LYS A 67 1.02 -4.60 0.37
N LEU A 68 2.16 -4.84 -0.27
CA LEU A 68 3.40 -4.08 -0.04
C LEU A 68 3.29 -2.61 -0.46
N ILE A 69 2.61 -2.32 -1.57
CA ILE A 69 2.44 -0.97 -2.12
C ILE A 69 1.07 -0.36 -1.88
N GLY A 70 0.12 -1.16 -1.42
CA GLY A 70 -1.23 -0.74 -1.11
C GLY A 70 -2.09 -0.38 -2.32
N ILE A 71 -1.78 -0.90 -3.51
CA ILE A 71 -2.55 -0.64 -4.74
C ILE A 71 -3.02 -1.91 -5.43
N CYS A 72 -4.03 -1.78 -6.28
CA CYS A 72 -4.64 -2.92 -6.97
C CYS A 72 -3.96 -3.26 -8.31
N LYS A 73 -4.19 -4.47 -8.83
CA LYS A 73 -3.58 -4.92 -10.10
C LYS A 73 -3.85 -4.01 -11.30
N LYS A 74 -5.02 -3.34 -11.35
CA LYS A 74 -5.35 -2.40 -12.43
C LYS A 74 -4.57 -1.07 -12.37
N CYS A 75 -4.00 -0.75 -11.21
CA CYS A 75 -3.28 0.51 -10.99
C CYS A 75 -1.78 0.40 -11.26
N VAL A 76 -1.27 -0.82 -11.43
CA VAL A 76 0.12 -1.13 -11.74
C VAL A 76 0.25 -1.31 -13.26
N PRO A 77 1.23 -0.66 -13.90
CA PRO A 77 1.55 -0.93 -15.30
C PRO A 77 1.82 -2.43 -15.52
N PRO A 78 1.35 -3.03 -16.62
CA PRO A 78 1.49 -4.47 -16.88
C PRO A 78 2.95 -4.95 -16.81
N GLU A 79 3.90 -4.12 -17.26
CA GLU A 79 5.34 -4.37 -17.19
C GLU A 79 5.87 -4.60 -15.76
N ILE A 80 5.29 -3.91 -14.78
CA ILE A 80 5.68 -3.98 -13.37
C ILE A 80 4.89 -5.07 -12.65
N ALA A 81 3.62 -5.27 -13.03
CA ALA A 81 2.75 -6.27 -12.43
C ALA A 81 3.28 -7.70 -12.65
N GLY A 82 3.79 -8.01 -13.85
CA GLY A 82 4.36 -9.33 -14.17
C GLY A 82 5.63 -9.66 -13.37
N LYS A 83 6.46 -8.65 -13.08
CA LYS A 83 7.64 -8.84 -12.20
C LYS A 83 7.24 -9.17 -10.76
N TRP A 84 6.04 -8.82 -10.33
CA TRP A 84 5.62 -8.87 -8.92
C TRP A 84 4.64 -10.00 -8.61
N ASP A 85 3.92 -10.52 -9.61
CA ASP A 85 3.05 -11.68 -9.42
C ASP A 85 3.66 -13.01 -9.84
N GLY A 86 4.92 -13.00 -10.27
CA GLY A 86 5.67 -14.19 -10.68
C GLY A 86 5.16 -14.82 -11.98
N SER A 87 4.17 -14.21 -12.64
CA SER A 87 3.74 -14.64 -13.96
C SER A 87 4.79 -14.15 -14.96
N LYS A 88 5.48 -15.06 -15.64
CA LYS A 88 6.23 -14.70 -16.85
C LYS A 88 5.20 -14.28 -17.90
N PRO A 89 5.10 -12.99 -18.26
CA PRO A 89 4.26 -12.60 -19.37
C PRO A 89 4.83 -13.28 -20.62
N ASP A 90 3.95 -13.83 -21.44
CA ASP A 90 4.31 -14.38 -22.76
C ASP A 90 4.62 -13.19 -23.67
N TRP A 91 5.88 -12.75 -23.64
CA TRP A 91 6.35 -11.55 -24.34
C TRP A 91 6.24 -11.69 -25.86
N GLU A 92 6.28 -12.92 -26.39
CA GLU A 92 6.04 -13.19 -27.82
C GLU A 92 4.62 -12.77 -28.22
N LYS A 93 3.61 -13.18 -27.42
CA LYS A 93 2.22 -12.79 -27.68
C LYS A 93 1.93 -11.31 -27.45
N GLN A 94 2.61 -10.66 -26.49
CA GLN A 94 2.36 -9.26 -26.19
C GLN A 94 3.06 -8.28 -27.14
N LEU A 95 4.21 -8.66 -27.70
CA LEU A 95 5.03 -7.78 -28.53
C LEU A 95 5.04 -8.20 -30.02
N GLY A 96 4.52 -9.38 -30.36
CA GLY A 96 4.47 -9.86 -31.74
C GLY A 96 5.85 -10.10 -32.35
N VAL A 97 6.82 -10.46 -31.52
CA VAL A 97 8.21 -10.71 -31.93
C VAL A 97 8.59 -12.15 -31.63
N GLU A 98 9.29 -12.77 -32.57
CA GLU A 98 9.86 -14.12 -32.47
C GLU A 98 11.27 -13.99 -31.88
N TRP A 99 11.61 -14.77 -30.84
CA TRP A 99 12.95 -14.76 -30.26
C TRP A 99 13.90 -15.58 -31.14
N VAL A 100 15.11 -15.07 -31.36
CA VAL A 100 16.18 -15.79 -32.05
C VAL A 100 17.08 -16.42 -30.99
N ASP A 101 17.36 -17.72 -31.12
CA ASP A 101 18.24 -18.52 -30.25
C ASP A 101 19.69 -17.99 -30.19
#